data_AF-A0A925YN66-F1
#
_entry.id   AF-A0A925YN66-F1
#
_cell.length_a   1.000
_cell.length_b   1.000
_cell.length_c   1.000
_cell.angle_alpha   90.00
_cell.angle_beta   90.00
_cell.angle_gamma   90.00
#
_symmetry.space_group_name_H-M   'P 1'
#
loop_
_entity.id
_entity.type
_entity.pdbx_description
1 polymer ?
#
loop_
_entity_poly.entity_id
_entity_poly.type
_entity_poly.pdbx_seq_one_letter_code
_entity_poly.pdbx_strand_id
1 'polypeptide(L)'
;MPYVSAYSVKKPDGKLHVLLLNKHRDSAITGNLALAGFTPQASATLYQFGKTQDTNASLGQTGSAIDVQTLAVSNAATNFSLALPAYSVSLLTMTPGSGGGGTGGANNGTGLRGSYFNNRTLTGAATGTRTDATVGFDWGTGAPGVAGIGVDNFSVRWEGQVEAPVTGSYTFTTNSDDGVRLSVNGSQIINNWTDHGPIDDSGTITLTAGQKYDLKMEFYEAGGGAVAKLDWLYPGQGRQRVPQTRLYPATTTTGGDTAVYNFEATTHGFVTSDQDISGIASSADRASAGANALWVNLNTGTTSGYGTLYKPNPGPNLTGGKTVTSRVWFPVGSNLNAIQLFVHQANGTWKGNHVGTGTLTPNAWNTITVTVPNTGSAVGTLGLQFHYDAGPWSGACYIDSINW
;
A
#
# COMPACT_ATOMS: atom_id res chain seq x y z
N MET A 1 -21.36 49.44 10.60
CA MET A 1 -21.64 48.07 10.10
C MET A 1 -20.34 47.50 9.53
N PRO A 2 -20.09 46.18 9.59
CA PRO A 2 -18.88 45.64 8.97
C PRO A 2 -18.91 45.96 7.47
N TYR A 3 -17.82 46.57 6.99
CA TYR A 3 -17.68 46.95 5.58
C TYR A 3 -17.48 45.73 4.67
N VAL A 4 -17.27 44.54 5.24
CA VAL A 4 -17.12 43.29 4.50
C VAL A 4 -18.25 42.32 4.89
N SER A 5 -18.79 41.63 3.89
CA SER A 5 -19.67 40.48 4.09
C SER A 5 -19.10 39.27 3.35
N ALA A 6 -19.16 38.10 3.97
CA ALA A 6 -18.65 36.86 3.41
C ALA A 6 -19.73 35.78 3.44
N TYR A 7 -19.86 35.03 2.35
CA TYR A 7 -20.77 33.90 2.22
C TYR A 7 -20.02 32.75 1.56
N SER A 8 -20.29 31.53 1.97
CA SER A 8 -19.62 30.35 1.42
C SER A 8 -20.62 29.23 1.14
N VAL A 9 -20.39 28.48 0.05
CA VAL A 9 -21.16 27.28 -0.28
C VAL A 9 -20.24 26.17 -0.78
N LYS A 10 -20.40 24.96 -0.22
CA LYS A 10 -19.82 23.74 -0.76
C LYS A 10 -20.77 23.16 -1.80
N LYS A 11 -20.27 22.96 -3.01
CA LYS A 11 -21.03 22.40 -4.13
C LYS A 11 -20.98 20.87 -4.13
N PRO A 12 -21.94 20.18 -4.79
CA PRO A 12 -21.94 18.71 -4.90
C PRO A 12 -20.67 18.14 -5.58
N ASP A 13 -20.03 18.93 -6.45
CA ASP A 13 -18.74 18.59 -7.07
C ASP A 13 -17.54 18.77 -6.14
N GLY A 14 -17.80 19.06 -4.85
CA GLY A 14 -16.81 19.23 -3.80
C GLY A 14 -16.23 20.64 -3.70
N LYS A 15 -16.36 21.49 -4.73
CA LYS A 15 -15.76 22.83 -4.74
C LYS A 15 -16.32 23.72 -3.64
N LEU A 16 -15.47 24.59 -3.10
CA LEU A 16 -15.87 25.66 -2.20
C LEU A 16 -15.93 26.97 -2.97
N HIS A 17 -17.09 27.62 -2.95
CA HIS A 17 -17.29 28.95 -3.49
C HIS A 17 -17.41 29.93 -2.32
N VAL A 18 -16.62 31.00 -2.32
CA VAL A 18 -16.66 32.07 -1.31
C VAL A 18 -16.97 33.39 -2.00
N LEU A 19 -18.10 34.01 -1.65
CA LEU A 19 -18.52 35.32 -2.10
C LEU A 19 -18.15 36.36 -1.04
N LEU A 20 -17.33 37.33 -1.43
CA LEU A 20 -16.88 38.44 -0.59
C LEU A 20 -17.41 39.76 -1.17
N LEU A 21 -17.99 40.57 -0.31
CA LEU A 21 -18.56 41.87 -0.65
C LEU A 21 -17.84 42.94 0.16
N ASN A 22 -17.10 43.84 -0.50
CA ASN A 22 -16.62 45.07 0.12
C ASN A 22 -17.65 46.17 -0.16
N LYS A 23 -18.32 46.65 0.89
CA LYS A 23 -19.32 47.71 0.85
C LYS A 23 -18.71 49.09 1.14
N HIS A 24 -17.42 49.18 1.45
CA HIS A 24 -16.75 50.47 1.62
C HIS A 24 -16.66 51.18 0.29
N ARG A 25 -17.25 52.39 0.23
CA ARG A 25 -17.36 53.14 -1.02
C ARG A 25 -15.99 53.42 -1.63
N ASP A 26 -15.02 53.86 -0.82
CA ASP A 26 -13.82 54.51 -1.36
C ASP A 26 -12.50 53.85 -0.93
N SER A 27 -12.54 52.68 -0.29
CA SER A 27 -11.33 52.05 0.26
C SER A 27 -11.33 50.57 -0.04
N ALA A 28 -10.19 50.08 -0.53
CA ALA A 28 -9.91 48.67 -0.60
C ALA A 28 -9.72 48.12 0.82
N ILE A 29 -10.12 46.88 1.04
CA ILE A 29 -9.95 46.18 2.31
C ILE A 29 -9.12 44.94 2.05
N THR A 30 -7.99 44.82 2.74
CA THR A 30 -7.18 43.60 2.74
C THR A 30 -7.54 42.79 3.97
N GLY A 31 -7.99 41.55 3.77
CA GLY A 31 -8.39 40.65 4.85
C GLY A 31 -7.69 39.31 4.75
N ASN A 32 -7.39 38.72 5.91
CA ASN A 32 -6.99 37.33 5.99
C ASN A 32 -8.24 36.45 5.97
N LEU A 33 -8.37 35.60 4.95
CA LEU A 33 -9.43 34.62 4.88
C LEU A 33 -8.97 33.32 5.54
N ALA A 34 -9.66 32.91 6.60
CA ALA A 34 -9.45 31.65 7.28
C ALA A 34 -10.45 30.59 6.79
N LEU A 35 -9.97 29.45 6.30
CA LEU A 35 -10.78 28.31 5.88
C LEU A 35 -10.68 27.19 6.91
N ALA A 36 -11.81 26.83 7.53
CA ALA A 36 -11.92 25.68 8.41
C ALA A 36 -12.66 24.54 7.70
N GLY A 37 -12.14 23.31 7.80
CA GLY A 37 -12.80 22.12 7.25
C GLY A 37 -12.76 21.99 5.72
N PHE A 38 -11.92 22.76 5.03
CA PHE A 38 -11.73 22.69 3.59
C PHE A 38 -10.25 22.90 3.22
N THR A 39 -9.69 21.99 2.42
CA THR A 39 -8.31 22.06 1.92
C THR A 39 -8.37 22.30 0.41
N PRO A 40 -7.96 23.47 -0.11
CA PRO A 40 -7.94 23.75 -1.55
C PRO A 40 -6.72 23.14 -2.27
N GLN A 41 -6.78 23.04 -3.60
CA GLN A 41 -5.59 22.88 -4.46
C GLN A 41 -4.67 24.11 -4.29
N ALA A 42 -3.42 24.01 -4.77
CA ALA A 42 -2.44 25.10 -4.66
C ALA A 42 -2.79 26.37 -5.48
N SER A 43 -3.98 26.41 -6.09
CA SER A 43 -4.53 27.56 -6.77
C SER A 43 -6.05 27.66 -6.61
N ALA A 44 -6.56 28.87 -6.78
CA ALA A 44 -7.98 29.19 -6.83
C ALA A 44 -8.25 30.16 -7.98
N THR A 45 -9.49 30.13 -8.50
CA THR A 45 -9.94 31.09 -9.49
C THR A 45 -10.70 32.21 -8.78
N LEU A 46 -10.23 33.43 -8.95
CA LEU A 46 -10.84 34.64 -8.42
C LEU A 46 -11.52 35.41 -9.55
N TYR A 47 -12.79 35.74 -9.34
CA TYR A 47 -13.56 36.64 -10.19
C TYR A 47 -13.83 37.92 -9.40
N GLN A 48 -13.39 39.07 -9.90
CA GLN A 48 -13.67 40.37 -9.26
C GLN A 48 -14.41 41.32 -10.18
N PHE A 49 -15.38 42.02 -9.58
CA PHE A 49 -16.10 43.12 -10.20
C PHE A 49 -16.26 44.25 -9.19
N GLY A 50 -15.89 45.46 -9.57
CA GLY A 50 -16.00 46.64 -8.70
C GLY A 50 -16.21 47.92 -9.51
N LYS A 51 -16.04 49.08 -8.86
CA LYS A 51 -16.30 50.40 -9.47
C LYS A 51 -15.66 50.60 -10.83
N THR A 52 -14.44 50.14 -11.03
CA THR A 52 -13.72 50.31 -12.30
C THR A 52 -14.41 49.57 -13.43
N GLN A 53 -14.79 48.30 -13.20
CA GLN A 53 -15.53 47.49 -14.16
C GLN A 53 -16.93 48.07 -14.43
N ASP A 54 -17.62 48.52 -13.39
CA ASP A 54 -18.94 49.17 -13.50
C ASP A 54 -18.88 50.49 -14.30
N THR A 55 -17.88 51.33 -14.01
CA THR A 55 -17.66 52.60 -14.72
C THR A 55 -17.37 52.34 -16.19
N ASN A 56 -16.47 51.41 -16.51
CA ASN A 56 -16.13 51.12 -17.90
C ASN A 56 -17.30 50.48 -18.67
N ALA A 57 -18.13 49.67 -18.00
CA ALA A 57 -19.38 49.15 -18.56
C ALA A 57 -20.40 50.26 -18.85
N SER A 58 -20.54 51.23 -17.92
CA SER A 58 -21.44 52.38 -18.10
C SER A 58 -21.04 53.31 -19.27
N LEU A 59 -19.74 53.31 -19.62
CA LEU A 59 -19.17 54.07 -20.73
C LEU A 59 -19.17 53.30 -22.06
N GLY A 60 -19.76 52.10 -22.11
CA GLY A 60 -19.84 51.28 -23.34
C GLY A 60 -18.50 50.74 -23.83
N GLN A 61 -17.47 50.68 -22.97
CA GLN A 61 -16.15 50.19 -23.37
C GLN A 61 -16.15 48.65 -23.46
N THR A 62 -15.91 48.13 -24.66
CA THR A 62 -15.76 46.69 -24.94
C THR A 62 -14.41 46.20 -24.42
N GLY A 63 -14.42 45.46 -23.32
CA GLY A 63 -13.20 45.02 -22.61
C GLY A 63 -13.27 45.14 -21.09
N SER A 64 -14.37 45.69 -20.55
CA SER A 64 -14.66 45.85 -19.10
C SER A 64 -14.97 44.52 -18.38
N ALA A 65 -14.25 43.47 -18.74
CA ALA A 65 -14.51 42.12 -18.26
C ALA A 65 -14.32 42.03 -16.75
N ILE A 66 -15.07 41.11 -16.15
CA ILE A 66 -14.75 40.55 -14.83
C ILE A 66 -13.25 40.25 -14.83
N ASP A 67 -12.53 40.79 -13.85
CA ASP A 67 -11.11 40.47 -13.72
C ASP A 67 -11.03 39.03 -13.20
N VAL A 68 -10.58 38.13 -14.08
CA VAL A 68 -10.39 36.72 -13.77
C VAL A 68 -8.92 36.50 -13.50
N GLN A 69 -8.60 36.29 -12.24
CA GLN A 69 -7.23 36.05 -11.81
C GLN A 69 -7.10 34.64 -11.26
N THR A 70 -5.95 34.02 -11.55
CA THR A 70 -5.53 32.81 -10.84
C THR A 70 -4.75 33.23 -9.60
N LEU A 71 -5.25 32.88 -8.42
CA LEU A 71 -4.57 33.12 -7.16
C LEU A 71 -3.81 31.85 -6.74
N ALA A 72 -2.57 32.02 -6.29
CA ALA A 72 -1.85 30.97 -5.58
C ALA A 72 -2.43 30.78 -4.18
N VAL A 73 -2.65 29.52 -3.77
CA VAL A 73 -3.15 29.14 -2.44
C VAL A 73 -2.23 28.05 -1.86
N SER A 74 -0.92 28.16 -2.13
CA SER A 74 0.05 27.11 -1.85
C SER A 74 0.13 26.72 -0.36
N ASN A 75 0.37 25.42 -0.12
CA ASN A 75 0.73 24.80 1.15
C ASN A 75 -0.27 24.87 2.30
N ALA A 76 -1.38 24.11 2.28
CA ALA A 76 -2.17 23.75 3.48
C ALA A 76 -2.47 24.91 4.46
N ALA A 77 -2.38 26.15 4.01
CA ALA A 77 -2.46 27.33 4.84
C ALA A 77 -3.93 27.65 4.82
N THR A 78 -4.58 27.24 5.89
CA THR A 78 -5.94 27.63 6.23
C THR A 78 -6.14 29.14 6.28
N ASN A 79 -5.14 29.98 5.94
CA ASN A 79 -5.15 31.44 5.96
C ASN A 79 -4.39 32.02 4.75
N PHE A 80 -5.04 32.89 3.96
CA PHE A 80 -4.36 33.71 2.95
C PHE A 80 -4.93 35.13 2.91
N SER A 81 -4.13 36.09 2.47
CA SER A 81 -4.54 37.50 2.38
C SER A 81 -5.12 37.81 1.01
N LEU A 82 -6.26 38.49 0.99
CA LEU A 82 -6.92 38.93 -0.24
C LEU A 82 -7.29 40.40 -0.15
N ALA A 83 -6.95 41.17 -1.18
CA ALA A 83 -7.39 42.54 -1.36
C ALA A 83 -8.77 42.56 -2.05
N LEU A 84 -9.73 43.22 -1.41
CA LEU A 84 -11.05 43.49 -1.94
C LEU A 84 -11.11 44.97 -2.36
N PRO A 85 -11.22 45.28 -3.67
CA PRO A 85 -11.34 46.65 -4.14
C PRO A 85 -12.50 47.40 -3.49
N ALA A 86 -12.48 48.73 -3.52
CA ALA A 86 -13.57 49.54 -3.00
C ALA A 86 -14.89 49.24 -3.75
N TYR A 87 -15.98 49.06 -3.01
CA TYR A 87 -17.32 48.79 -3.54
C TYR A 87 -17.33 47.67 -4.60
N SER A 88 -16.94 46.46 -4.18
CA SER A 88 -16.69 45.31 -5.05
C SER A 88 -17.38 44.04 -4.59
N VAL A 89 -17.60 43.14 -5.56
CA VAL A 89 -17.90 41.74 -5.37
C VAL A 89 -16.71 40.90 -5.82
N SER A 90 -16.35 39.89 -5.03
CA SER A 90 -15.31 38.92 -5.35
C SER A 90 -15.85 37.51 -5.13
N LEU A 91 -15.80 36.67 -6.15
CA LEU A 91 -16.12 35.26 -6.06
C LEU A 91 -14.83 34.46 -6.17
N LEU A 92 -14.51 33.72 -5.11
CA LEU A 92 -13.39 32.80 -5.09
C LEU A 92 -13.90 31.37 -5.24
N THR A 93 -13.44 30.69 -6.29
CA THR A 93 -13.74 29.29 -6.56
C THR A 93 -12.53 28.43 -6.26
N MET A 94 -12.67 27.53 -5.29
CA MET A 94 -11.60 26.67 -4.82
C MET A 94 -11.96 25.20 -5.09
N THR A 95 -11.11 24.55 -5.88
CA THR A 95 -11.17 23.10 -6.07
C THR A 95 -10.59 22.42 -4.82
N PRO A 96 -11.21 21.33 -4.31
CA PRO A 96 -10.63 20.57 -3.22
C PRO A 96 -9.23 20.10 -3.61
N GLY A 97 -8.25 20.44 -2.78
CA GLY A 97 -6.95 19.82 -2.81
C GLY A 97 -7.12 18.35 -2.47
N SER A 98 -6.36 17.49 -3.16
CA SER A 98 -6.09 16.17 -2.61
C SER A 98 -5.37 16.41 -1.26
N GLY A 99 -6.08 16.25 -0.15
CA GLY A 99 -5.69 16.72 1.18
C GLY A 99 -4.18 16.63 1.45
N GLY A 100 -3.54 17.79 1.61
CA GLY A 100 -2.11 17.89 1.90
C GLY A 100 -1.91 18.32 3.34
N GLY A 101 -1.48 17.38 4.18
CA GLY A 101 -1.09 17.59 5.57
C GLY A 101 -0.25 16.42 6.05
N GLY A 102 0.93 16.25 5.45
CA GLY A 102 1.86 15.15 5.71
C GLY A 102 2.65 14.82 4.44
N THR A 103 3.97 14.80 4.55
CA THR A 103 4.97 14.60 3.49
C THR A 103 4.59 13.59 2.40
N GLY A 104 4.39 14.09 1.18
CA GLY A 104 4.52 13.41 -0.12
C GLY A 104 4.25 11.91 -0.19
N GLY A 105 2.98 11.51 -0.33
CA GLY A 105 2.62 10.35 -1.15
C GLY A 105 2.23 10.82 -2.54
N ALA A 106 2.92 10.32 -3.57
CA ALA A 106 2.68 10.73 -4.95
C ALA A 106 1.30 10.24 -5.40
N ASN A 107 0.45 11.08 -6.02
CA ASN A 107 -0.80 10.63 -6.64
C ASN A 107 -0.54 9.79 -7.91
N ASN A 108 0.27 8.75 -7.80
CA ASN A 108 0.79 7.93 -8.90
C ASN A 108 0.56 6.43 -8.64
N GLY A 109 -0.35 6.09 -7.72
CA GLY A 109 -0.84 4.73 -7.58
C GLY A 109 -1.32 4.18 -8.93
N THR A 110 -1.00 2.92 -9.21
CA THR A 110 -1.33 2.25 -10.48
C THR A 110 -2.30 1.09 -10.29
N GLY A 111 -2.66 0.73 -9.05
CA GLY A 111 -3.60 -0.35 -8.75
C GLY A 111 -3.11 -1.29 -7.65
N LEU A 112 -3.66 -2.50 -7.62
CA LEU A 112 -3.22 -3.62 -6.78
C LEU A 112 -2.79 -4.79 -7.64
N ARG A 113 -1.84 -5.60 -7.16
CA ARG A 113 -1.49 -6.85 -7.82
C ARG A 113 -2.57 -7.89 -7.50
N GLY A 114 -3.36 -8.28 -8.50
CA GLY A 114 -4.30 -9.38 -8.44
C GLY A 114 -3.62 -10.70 -8.80
N SER A 115 -3.59 -11.64 -7.86
CA SER A 115 -3.18 -13.04 -8.06
C SER A 115 -4.43 -13.90 -8.18
N TYR A 116 -4.58 -14.58 -9.30
CA TYR A 116 -5.79 -15.33 -9.67
C TYR A 116 -5.53 -16.83 -9.58
N PHE A 117 -6.43 -17.56 -8.93
CA PHE A 117 -6.31 -18.99 -8.67
C PHE A 117 -7.52 -19.72 -9.24
N ASN A 118 -7.29 -20.83 -9.94
CA ASN A 118 -8.36 -21.72 -10.41
C ASN A 118 -8.83 -22.70 -9.31
N ASN A 119 -9.01 -22.17 -8.10
CA ASN A 119 -9.58 -22.86 -6.93
C ASN A 119 -10.12 -21.81 -5.95
N ARG A 120 -10.98 -22.21 -5.01
CA ARG A 120 -11.59 -21.32 -3.99
C ARG A 120 -10.70 -21.04 -2.78
N THR A 121 -9.60 -21.79 -2.64
CA THR A 121 -8.83 -21.86 -1.38
C THR A 121 -7.56 -20.99 -1.39
N LEU A 122 -7.27 -20.29 -2.49
CA LEU A 122 -6.06 -19.48 -2.66
C LEU A 122 -4.77 -20.33 -2.45
N THR A 123 -4.83 -21.61 -2.82
CA THR A 123 -3.75 -22.58 -2.62
C THR A 123 -2.97 -22.84 -3.89
N GLY A 124 -1.68 -23.15 -3.73
CA GLY A 124 -0.76 -23.38 -4.85
C GLY A 124 -0.30 -22.07 -5.50
N ALA A 125 0.46 -22.20 -6.60
CA ALA A 125 0.86 -21.05 -7.39
C ALA A 125 -0.35 -20.41 -8.08
N ALA A 126 -0.39 -19.08 -8.13
CA ALA A 126 -1.41 -18.37 -8.89
C ALA A 126 -1.36 -18.78 -10.38
N THR A 127 -2.54 -19.05 -10.96
CA THR A 127 -2.69 -19.40 -12.38
C THR A 127 -2.35 -18.22 -13.29
N GLY A 128 -2.61 -17.00 -12.81
CA GLY A 128 -2.20 -15.78 -13.51
C GLY A 128 -2.18 -14.59 -12.57
N THR A 129 -1.50 -13.53 -13.00
CA THR A 129 -1.39 -12.28 -12.22
C THR A 129 -1.54 -11.08 -13.15
N ARG A 130 -2.12 -9.99 -12.64
CA ARG A 130 -2.12 -8.69 -13.31
C ARG A 130 -2.22 -7.55 -12.29
N THR A 131 -1.96 -6.32 -12.73
CA THR A 131 -2.26 -5.13 -11.91
C THR A 131 -3.66 -4.64 -12.24
N ASP A 132 -4.54 -4.63 -11.24
CA ASP A 132 -5.89 -4.11 -11.36
C ASP A 132 -5.93 -2.67 -10.83
N ALA A 133 -6.31 -1.74 -11.70
CA ALA A 133 -6.36 -0.31 -11.36
C ALA A 133 -7.20 -0.03 -10.11
N THR A 134 -8.32 -0.75 -9.95
CA THR A 134 -9.16 -0.73 -8.75
C THR A 134 -9.79 -2.10 -8.56
N VAL A 135 -10.25 -2.44 -7.36
CA VAL A 135 -11.10 -3.61 -7.15
C VAL A 135 -12.55 -3.19 -7.32
N GLY A 136 -13.10 -3.32 -8.52
CA GLY A 136 -14.43 -2.85 -8.90
C GLY A 136 -15.10 -3.75 -9.93
N PHE A 137 -15.01 -5.06 -9.70
CA PHE A 137 -15.42 -6.06 -10.64
C PHE A 137 -16.88 -6.49 -10.44
N ASP A 138 -17.53 -6.71 -11.57
CA ASP A 138 -18.86 -7.27 -11.69
C ASP A 138 -18.81 -8.16 -12.93
N TRP A 139 -18.57 -9.45 -12.70
CA TRP A 139 -18.38 -10.41 -13.79
C TRP A 139 -19.70 -11.04 -14.22
N GLY A 140 -20.80 -10.80 -13.49
CA GLY A 140 -22.05 -11.53 -13.67
C GLY A 140 -21.76 -13.02 -13.64
N THR A 141 -22.23 -13.77 -14.64
CA THR A 141 -21.96 -15.21 -14.78
C THR A 141 -20.68 -15.53 -15.57
N GLY A 142 -19.73 -14.59 -15.62
CA GLY A 142 -18.53 -14.64 -16.45
C GLY A 142 -17.24 -14.87 -15.66
N ALA A 143 -16.15 -15.10 -16.38
CA ALA A 143 -14.81 -15.29 -15.81
C ALA A 143 -14.01 -13.97 -15.74
N PRO A 144 -12.98 -13.86 -14.90
CA PRO A 144 -12.17 -12.65 -14.75
C PRO A 144 -11.26 -12.28 -15.95
N GLY A 145 -11.28 -13.08 -17.01
CA GLY A 145 -10.50 -12.85 -18.23
C GLY A 145 -9.00 -13.14 -18.09
N VAL A 146 -8.61 -13.94 -17.09
CA VAL A 146 -7.24 -14.45 -16.93
C VAL A 146 -7.18 -15.87 -17.48
N ALA A 147 -6.23 -16.15 -18.36
CA ALA A 147 -6.11 -17.46 -18.99
C ALA A 147 -5.97 -18.57 -17.94
N GLY A 148 -6.75 -19.64 -18.10
CA GLY A 148 -6.75 -20.78 -17.17
C GLY A 148 -7.67 -20.63 -15.95
N ILE A 149 -8.37 -19.51 -15.80
CA ILE A 149 -9.40 -19.31 -14.77
C ILE A 149 -10.79 -19.59 -15.35
N GLY A 150 -11.54 -20.48 -14.69
CA GLY A 150 -12.94 -20.79 -15.02
C GLY A 150 -13.93 -19.70 -14.62
N VAL A 151 -15.21 -19.91 -14.95
CA VAL A 151 -16.32 -19.01 -14.54
C VAL A 151 -16.69 -19.18 -13.07
N ASP A 152 -16.58 -20.40 -12.54
CA ASP A 152 -16.89 -20.74 -11.15
C ASP A 152 -15.63 -21.29 -10.46
N ASN A 153 -15.69 -21.42 -9.13
CA ASN A 153 -14.66 -22.06 -8.30
C ASN A 153 -13.27 -21.42 -8.43
N PHE A 154 -13.21 -20.10 -8.55
CA PHE A 154 -11.96 -19.35 -8.60
C PHE A 154 -11.78 -18.48 -7.35
N SER A 155 -10.57 -17.98 -7.14
CA SER A 155 -10.30 -17.00 -6.10
C SER A 155 -9.28 -15.97 -6.57
N VAL A 156 -9.30 -14.82 -5.92
CA VAL A 156 -8.39 -13.71 -6.22
C VAL A 156 -7.84 -13.13 -4.92
N ARG A 157 -6.54 -12.86 -4.92
CA ARG A 157 -5.87 -12.09 -3.87
C ARG A 157 -5.32 -10.80 -4.47
N TRP A 158 -5.86 -9.66 -4.05
CA TRP A 158 -5.31 -8.35 -4.37
C TRP A 158 -4.39 -7.88 -3.25
N GLU A 159 -3.13 -7.64 -3.59
CA GLU A 159 -2.09 -7.20 -2.65
C GLU A 159 -1.39 -5.93 -3.13
N GLY A 160 -1.05 -5.09 -2.16
CA GLY A 160 -0.32 -3.86 -2.37
C GLY A 160 -0.45 -2.94 -1.18
N GLN A 161 -0.49 -1.65 -1.43
CA GLN A 161 -0.63 -0.65 -0.40
C GLN A 161 -1.72 0.37 -0.74
N VAL A 162 -2.42 0.85 0.28
CA VAL A 162 -3.34 1.97 0.20
C VAL A 162 -2.74 3.19 0.89
N GLU A 163 -2.78 4.33 0.23
CA GLU A 163 -2.36 5.61 0.83
C GLU A 163 -3.56 6.37 1.37
N ALA A 164 -3.50 6.78 2.63
CA ALA A 164 -4.52 7.59 3.26
C ALA A 164 -4.37 9.08 2.88
N PRO A 165 -5.35 9.71 2.20
CA PRO A 165 -5.27 11.14 1.86
C PRO A 165 -5.42 12.08 3.06
N VAL A 166 -6.02 11.63 4.15
CA VAL A 166 -6.21 12.42 5.38
C VAL A 166 -6.00 11.55 6.61
N THR A 167 -5.70 12.17 7.74
CA THR A 167 -5.64 11.48 9.02
C THR A 167 -7.06 11.30 9.55
N GLY A 168 -7.42 10.10 9.97
CA GLY A 168 -8.71 9.85 10.62
C GLY A 168 -9.18 8.40 10.56
N SER A 169 -10.43 8.18 10.98
CA SER A 169 -11.08 6.88 10.92
C SER A 169 -11.59 6.60 9.51
N TYR A 170 -11.12 5.51 8.92
CA TYR A 170 -11.58 4.99 7.64
C TYR A 170 -12.56 3.85 7.88
N THR A 171 -13.65 3.82 7.11
CA THR A 171 -14.50 2.64 6.95
C THR A 171 -14.23 2.07 5.58
N PHE A 172 -13.68 0.85 5.52
CA PHE A 172 -13.62 0.08 4.29
C PHE A 172 -14.88 -0.76 4.16
N THR A 173 -15.42 -0.84 2.96
CA THR A 173 -16.61 -1.66 2.66
C THR A 173 -16.31 -2.54 1.47
N THR A 174 -16.50 -3.84 1.60
CA THR A 174 -16.47 -4.78 0.48
C THR A 174 -17.88 -5.09 0.04
N ASN A 175 -18.13 -5.15 -1.27
CA ASN A 175 -19.34 -5.75 -1.83
C ASN A 175 -18.91 -6.99 -2.62
N SER A 176 -19.32 -8.19 -2.17
CA SER A 176 -18.90 -9.43 -2.80
C SER A 176 -19.98 -10.49 -2.90
N ASP A 177 -19.83 -11.32 -3.93
CA ASP A 177 -20.54 -12.56 -4.24
C ASP A 177 -19.47 -13.46 -4.87
N ASP A 178 -18.91 -14.48 -4.19
CA ASP A 178 -19.14 -14.93 -2.81
C ASP A 178 -18.18 -14.27 -1.77
N GLY A 179 -17.38 -15.10 -1.07
CA GLY A 179 -16.73 -14.77 0.18
C GLY A 179 -15.54 -13.84 0.06
N VAL A 180 -15.31 -13.05 1.13
CA VAL A 180 -14.31 -11.99 1.17
C VAL A 180 -13.59 -11.88 2.52
N ARG A 181 -12.31 -11.52 2.48
CA ARG A 181 -11.53 -11.05 3.62
C ARG A 181 -10.78 -9.79 3.26
N LEU A 182 -10.68 -8.85 4.20
CA LEU A 182 -9.90 -7.63 4.03
C LEU A 182 -8.98 -7.44 5.23
N SER A 183 -7.69 -7.25 4.95
CA SER A 183 -6.69 -6.84 5.92
C SER A 183 -6.05 -5.51 5.52
N VAL A 184 -5.93 -4.61 6.48
CA VAL A 184 -5.23 -3.32 6.34
C VAL A 184 -4.17 -3.24 7.43
N ASN A 185 -2.92 -3.00 7.03
CA ASN A 185 -1.75 -2.96 7.92
C ASN A 185 -1.63 -4.20 8.81
N GLY A 186 -1.87 -5.38 8.23
CA GLY A 186 -1.88 -6.66 8.96
C GLY A 186 -3.11 -6.93 9.83
N SER A 187 -3.99 -5.94 10.05
CA SER A 187 -5.23 -6.12 10.81
C SER A 187 -6.36 -6.59 9.90
N GLN A 188 -6.94 -7.76 10.18
CA GLN A 188 -8.11 -8.26 9.46
C GLN A 188 -9.36 -7.52 9.94
N ILE A 189 -9.90 -6.62 9.09
CA ILE A 189 -11.04 -5.77 9.41
C ILE A 189 -12.37 -6.28 8.84
N ILE A 190 -12.32 -7.20 7.87
CA ILE A 190 -13.49 -7.91 7.31
C ILE A 190 -13.13 -9.39 7.16
N ASN A 191 -14.05 -10.28 7.56
CA ASN A 191 -13.90 -11.72 7.41
C ASN A 191 -15.26 -12.41 7.24
N ASN A 192 -15.72 -12.48 6.00
CA ASN A 192 -16.93 -13.17 5.61
C ASN A 192 -16.58 -14.22 4.54
N TRP A 193 -15.99 -15.34 4.97
CA TRP A 193 -15.51 -16.39 4.06
C TRP A 193 -16.53 -17.52 3.92
N THR A 194 -17.75 -17.16 3.50
CA THR A 194 -18.88 -18.08 3.32
C THR A 194 -19.57 -17.84 1.98
N ASP A 195 -20.35 -18.82 1.52
CA ASP A 195 -21.12 -18.69 0.27
C ASP A 195 -22.29 -17.73 0.50
N HIS A 196 -22.39 -16.70 -0.33
CA HIS A 196 -23.41 -15.66 -0.20
C HIS A 196 -23.52 -14.83 -1.48
N GLY A 197 -24.74 -14.37 -1.79
CA GLY A 197 -24.95 -13.38 -2.85
C GLY A 197 -24.32 -12.01 -2.51
N PRO A 198 -24.56 -10.96 -3.33
CA PRO A 198 -23.90 -9.67 -3.17
C PRO A 198 -24.28 -9.00 -1.85
N ILE A 199 -23.32 -8.89 -0.93
CA ILE A 199 -23.52 -8.25 0.38
C ILE A 199 -22.42 -7.24 0.67
N ASP A 200 -22.78 -6.17 1.39
CA ASP A 200 -21.83 -5.20 1.93
C ASP A 200 -21.32 -5.66 3.31
N ASP A 201 -20.01 -5.89 3.42
CA ASP A 201 -19.31 -6.06 4.69
C ASP A 201 -18.44 -4.84 4.97
N SER A 202 -18.34 -4.39 6.22
CA SER A 202 -17.58 -3.18 6.57
C SER A 202 -16.69 -3.36 7.79
N GLY A 203 -15.52 -2.74 7.74
CA GLY A 203 -14.55 -2.71 8.83
C GLY A 203 -13.95 -1.31 8.97
N THR A 204 -13.50 -0.96 10.18
CA THR A 204 -12.93 0.37 10.45
C THR A 204 -11.47 0.29 10.89
N ILE A 205 -10.67 1.30 10.52
CA ILE A 205 -9.28 1.46 10.94
C ILE A 205 -8.89 2.93 10.93
N THR A 206 -8.04 3.36 11.87
CA THR A 206 -7.49 4.73 11.88
C THR A 206 -6.20 4.78 11.07
N LEU A 207 -6.12 5.70 10.11
CA LEU A 207 -4.97 5.90 9.23
C LEU A 207 -4.43 7.33 9.34
N THR A 208 -3.15 7.51 9.04
CA THR A 208 -2.45 8.79 9.05
C THR A 208 -2.23 9.28 7.62
N ALA A 209 -2.49 10.56 7.37
CA ALA A 209 -2.33 11.19 6.06
C ALA A 209 -0.93 10.94 5.45
N GLY A 210 -0.89 10.64 4.15
CA GLY A 210 0.33 10.42 3.36
C GLY A 210 1.04 9.09 3.65
N GLN A 211 0.61 8.33 4.65
CA GLN A 211 1.16 7.00 4.93
C GLN A 211 0.54 5.97 4.00
N LYS A 212 1.37 5.03 3.55
CA LYS A 212 0.96 3.82 2.84
C LYS A 212 0.83 2.68 3.84
N TYR A 213 -0.25 1.94 3.71
CA TYR A 213 -0.56 0.80 4.55
C TYR A 213 -0.74 -0.43 3.68
N ASP A 214 -0.19 -1.55 4.11
CA ASP A 214 -0.39 -2.81 3.40
C ASP A 214 -1.88 -3.11 3.31
N LEU A 215 -2.34 -3.45 2.12
CA LEU A 215 -3.73 -3.75 1.81
C LEU A 215 -3.77 -5.13 1.17
N LYS A 216 -4.53 -6.03 1.76
CA LYS A 216 -4.80 -7.35 1.21
C LYS A 216 -6.29 -7.64 1.21
N MET A 217 -6.86 -7.83 0.02
CA MET A 217 -8.23 -8.31 -0.16
C MET A 217 -8.18 -9.70 -0.78
N GLU A 218 -8.81 -10.67 -0.13
CA GLU A 218 -8.99 -12.02 -0.64
C GLU A 218 -10.46 -12.23 -0.96
N PHE A 219 -10.74 -12.91 -2.06
CA PHE A 219 -12.08 -13.16 -2.59
C PHE A 219 -12.15 -14.57 -3.17
N TYR A 220 -13.31 -15.22 -3.10
CA TYR A 220 -13.60 -16.39 -3.93
C TYR A 220 -14.99 -16.33 -4.54
N GLU A 221 -15.13 -17.03 -5.67
CA GLU A 221 -16.39 -17.35 -6.32
C GLU A 221 -16.64 -18.87 -6.20
N ALA A 222 -17.78 -19.27 -5.65
CA ALA A 222 -18.22 -20.66 -5.63
C ALA A 222 -18.98 -21.01 -6.91
N GLY A 223 -19.94 -20.17 -7.30
CA GLY A 223 -20.57 -20.21 -8.60
C GLY A 223 -21.84 -19.39 -8.68
N GLY A 224 -22.28 -19.10 -9.91
CA GLY A 224 -23.42 -18.22 -10.14
C GLY A 224 -22.98 -16.84 -10.60
N GLY A 225 -23.22 -15.81 -9.78
CA GLY A 225 -22.87 -14.43 -10.10
C GLY A 225 -21.65 -13.99 -9.32
N ALA A 226 -20.63 -13.43 -9.97
CA ALA A 226 -19.40 -13.04 -9.30
C ALA A 226 -19.23 -11.51 -9.21
N VAL A 227 -19.09 -10.97 -8.00
CA VAL A 227 -18.88 -9.54 -7.73
C VAL A 227 -17.76 -9.35 -6.72
N ALA A 228 -16.85 -8.40 -6.96
CA ALA A 228 -15.80 -8.05 -6.02
C ALA A 228 -15.48 -6.55 -6.07
N LYS A 229 -15.83 -5.83 -5.00
CA LYS A 229 -15.80 -4.37 -4.95
C LYS A 229 -15.20 -3.89 -3.61
N LEU A 230 -14.18 -3.01 -3.63
CA LEU A 230 -13.59 -2.38 -2.42
C LEU A 230 -13.78 -0.84 -2.32
N ASP A 231 -14.67 -0.39 -1.43
CA ASP A 231 -14.94 1.03 -1.14
C ASP A 231 -14.24 1.50 0.13
N TRP A 232 -14.12 2.81 0.25
CA TRP A 232 -13.79 3.47 1.51
C TRP A 232 -14.65 4.72 1.76
N LEU A 233 -14.76 5.09 3.03
CA LEU A 233 -15.31 6.34 3.53
C LEU A 233 -14.36 6.88 4.60
N TYR A 234 -14.15 8.19 4.64
CA TYR A 234 -13.23 8.83 5.60
C TYR A 234 -13.61 10.31 5.83
N PRO A 235 -13.01 11.02 6.81
CA PRO A 235 -13.39 12.39 7.12
C PRO A 235 -13.30 13.32 5.91
N GLY A 236 -14.41 13.99 5.61
CA GLY A 236 -14.51 14.90 4.46
C GLY A 236 -14.82 14.24 3.12
N GLN A 237 -14.92 12.91 3.06
CA GLN A 237 -15.20 12.13 1.85
C GLN A 237 -16.30 11.09 2.07
N GLY A 238 -17.36 11.15 1.25
CA GLY A 238 -18.39 10.10 1.21
C GLY A 238 -17.88 8.80 0.61
N ARG A 239 -18.64 7.70 0.79
CA ARG A 239 -18.31 6.38 0.25
C ARG A 239 -17.98 6.47 -1.24
N GLN A 240 -16.85 5.91 -1.62
CA GLN A 240 -16.43 5.79 -3.02
C GLN A 240 -15.53 4.58 -3.20
N ARG A 241 -15.34 4.17 -4.46
CA ARG A 241 -14.32 3.19 -4.81
C ARG A 241 -12.95 3.69 -4.35
N VAL A 242 -12.13 2.82 -3.75
CA VAL A 242 -10.73 3.17 -3.50
C VAL A 242 -10.05 3.43 -4.85
N PRO A 243 -9.65 4.68 -5.15
CA PRO A 243 -9.23 5.06 -6.49
C PRO A 243 -7.83 4.52 -6.79
N GLN A 244 -7.56 4.25 -8.08
CA GLN A 244 -6.27 3.76 -8.56
C GLN A 244 -5.09 4.59 -8.06
N THR A 245 -5.25 5.91 -8.05
CA THR A 245 -4.21 6.86 -7.63
C THR A 245 -3.80 6.72 -6.16
N ARG A 246 -4.55 5.96 -5.37
CA ARG A 246 -4.28 5.65 -3.95
C ARG A 246 -3.90 4.20 -3.71
N LEU A 247 -3.82 3.39 -4.77
CA LEU A 247 -3.46 1.98 -4.72
C LEU A 247 -2.12 1.78 -5.39
N TYR A 248 -1.20 1.19 -4.65
CA TYR A 248 0.14 0.89 -5.11
C TYR A 248 0.26 -0.62 -5.19
N PRO A 249 0.54 -1.20 -6.36
CA PRO A 249 0.61 -2.64 -6.46
C PRO A 249 1.72 -3.11 -5.54
N ALA A 250 1.54 -4.28 -4.93
CA ALA A 250 2.65 -4.95 -4.25
C ALA A 250 3.82 -4.93 -5.22
N THR A 251 4.93 -4.31 -4.82
CA THR A 251 6.06 -4.07 -5.70
C THR A 251 6.58 -5.41 -6.19
N THR A 252 6.25 -5.78 -7.42
CA THR A 252 7.18 -6.52 -8.25
C THR A 252 8.19 -5.49 -8.68
N THR A 253 9.26 -5.32 -7.90
CA THR A 253 10.37 -4.48 -8.33
C THR A 253 10.93 -5.11 -9.60
N THR A 254 10.49 -4.62 -10.76
CA THR A 254 11.10 -4.91 -12.07
C THR A 254 12.41 -4.12 -12.24
N GLY A 255 12.95 -3.57 -11.15
CA GLY A 255 14.36 -3.24 -10.99
C GLY A 255 14.97 -4.35 -10.15
N GLY A 256 15.82 -5.17 -10.78
CA GLY A 256 16.29 -6.44 -10.23
C GLY A 256 16.78 -6.31 -8.79
N ASP A 257 16.33 -7.22 -7.94
CA ASP A 257 17.01 -7.44 -6.68
C ASP A 257 18.48 -7.79 -6.98
N THR A 258 19.37 -6.90 -6.55
CA THR A 258 20.81 -6.95 -6.79
C THR A 258 21.54 -7.78 -5.74
N ALA A 259 20.81 -8.40 -4.80
CA ALA A 259 21.37 -9.34 -3.87
C ALA A 259 22.08 -10.48 -4.61
N VAL A 260 23.16 -11.00 -4.00
CA VAL A 260 23.90 -12.13 -4.56
C VAL A 260 22.98 -13.35 -4.74
N TYR A 261 22.13 -13.61 -3.75
CA TYR A 261 21.01 -14.54 -3.90
C TYR A 261 19.71 -13.76 -3.75
N ASN A 262 19.09 -13.49 -4.89
CA ASN A 262 17.87 -12.71 -5.03
C ASN A 262 16.60 -13.55 -5.26
N PHE A 263 16.77 -14.85 -5.46
CA PHE A 263 15.69 -15.82 -5.68
C PHE A 263 14.66 -15.48 -6.78
N GLU A 264 15.00 -14.55 -7.68
CA GLU A 264 14.11 -14.04 -8.73
C GLU A 264 13.74 -15.09 -9.79
N ALA A 265 14.62 -16.04 -10.06
CA ALA A 265 14.40 -17.05 -11.10
C ALA A 265 14.63 -18.49 -10.62
N THR A 266 15.41 -18.66 -9.56
CA THR A 266 15.84 -19.98 -9.09
C THR A 266 16.03 -19.97 -7.58
N THR A 267 16.22 -21.16 -6.99
CA THR A 267 16.61 -21.28 -5.58
C THR A 267 18.08 -20.94 -5.33
N HIS A 268 18.83 -20.48 -6.33
CA HIS A 268 20.29 -20.26 -6.28
C HIS A 268 21.09 -21.49 -5.82
N GLY A 269 20.54 -22.70 -6.02
CA GLY A 269 21.18 -23.95 -5.59
C GLY A 269 21.17 -24.17 -4.09
N PHE A 270 20.31 -23.47 -3.35
CA PHE A 270 19.99 -23.86 -1.98
C PHE A 270 19.30 -25.22 -1.97
N VAL A 271 19.58 -26.00 -0.93
CA VAL A 271 19.06 -27.36 -0.70
C VAL A 271 18.72 -27.52 0.78
N THR A 272 17.97 -28.57 1.11
CA THR A 272 17.60 -28.93 2.48
C THR A 272 18.35 -30.19 2.90
N SER A 273 18.59 -30.38 4.21
CA SER A 273 19.24 -31.61 4.74
C SER A 273 18.34 -32.49 5.59
N ASP A 274 17.11 -32.06 5.87
CA ASP A 274 16.21 -32.70 6.83
C ASP A 274 14.77 -32.74 6.32
N GLN A 275 13.94 -33.53 7.00
CA GLN A 275 12.52 -33.72 6.68
C GLN A 275 11.66 -32.54 7.18
N ASP A 276 12.22 -31.65 8.00
CA ASP A 276 11.50 -30.51 8.58
C ASP A 276 11.23 -29.41 7.54
N ILE A 277 12.01 -29.38 6.45
CA ILE A 277 11.72 -28.57 5.27
C ILE A 277 11.27 -29.50 4.13
N SER A 278 9.97 -29.45 3.84
CA SER A 278 9.31 -30.31 2.85
C SER A 278 9.41 -29.81 1.41
N GLY A 279 9.82 -28.56 1.18
CA GLY A 279 9.99 -28.02 -0.16
C GLY A 279 10.55 -26.61 -0.18
N ILE A 280 11.24 -26.29 -1.28
CA ILE A 280 11.72 -24.93 -1.59
C ILE A 280 11.50 -24.59 -3.06
N ALA A 281 11.19 -23.33 -3.36
CA ALA A 281 11.00 -22.84 -4.72
C ALA A 281 11.13 -21.32 -4.77
N SER A 282 11.49 -20.77 -5.93
CA SER A 282 11.25 -19.34 -6.20
C SER A 282 9.73 -19.12 -6.30
N SER A 283 9.18 -18.15 -5.57
CA SER A 283 7.74 -17.89 -5.52
C SER A 283 7.42 -16.40 -5.53
N ALA A 284 6.38 -16.04 -6.28
CA ALA A 284 5.80 -14.71 -6.37
C ALA A 284 4.73 -14.44 -5.31
N ASP A 285 4.51 -15.37 -4.38
CA ASP A 285 3.50 -15.25 -3.32
C ASP A 285 3.90 -14.20 -2.28
N ARG A 286 5.20 -14.04 -2.05
CA ARG A 286 5.79 -12.97 -1.24
C ARG A 286 7.13 -12.56 -1.82
N ALA A 287 7.36 -11.26 -1.89
CA ALA A 287 8.67 -10.65 -2.17
C ALA A 287 8.76 -9.30 -1.43
N SER A 288 9.96 -8.88 -1.07
CA SER A 288 10.27 -7.54 -0.54
C SER A 288 11.01 -6.69 -1.56
N ALA A 289 11.94 -7.29 -2.30
CA ALA A 289 12.64 -6.72 -3.44
C ALA A 289 12.48 -7.69 -4.61
N GLY A 290 12.59 -7.19 -5.84
CA GLY A 290 12.30 -8.00 -7.01
C GLY A 290 10.84 -8.48 -7.10
N ALA A 291 10.61 -9.60 -7.77
CA ALA A 291 9.30 -10.21 -8.00
C ALA A 291 9.11 -11.54 -7.25
N ASN A 292 10.18 -12.21 -6.82
CA ASN A 292 10.09 -13.51 -6.15
C ASN A 292 10.97 -13.57 -4.89
N ALA A 293 10.56 -14.39 -3.93
CA ALA A 293 11.41 -14.82 -2.84
C ALA A 293 11.58 -16.34 -2.86
N LEU A 294 12.54 -16.86 -2.10
CA LEU A 294 12.62 -18.28 -1.83
C LEU A 294 11.52 -18.68 -0.86
N TRP A 295 10.50 -19.37 -1.35
CA TRP A 295 9.53 -20.10 -0.55
C TRP A 295 10.20 -21.27 0.15
N VAL A 296 9.95 -21.43 1.44
CA VAL A 296 10.47 -22.50 2.29
C VAL A 296 9.32 -23.10 3.07
N ASN A 297 8.92 -24.33 2.73
CA ASN A 297 7.81 -25.01 3.39
C ASN A 297 8.27 -25.84 4.57
N LEU A 298 7.91 -25.40 5.76
CA LEU A 298 8.21 -26.11 6.99
C LEU A 298 7.10 -27.11 7.30
N ASN A 299 7.49 -28.26 7.81
CA ASN A 299 6.62 -29.31 8.34
C ASN A 299 7.26 -29.83 9.63
N THR A 300 7.01 -29.13 10.73
CA THR A 300 7.69 -29.36 12.00
C THR A 300 7.15 -30.59 12.71
N GLY A 301 8.03 -31.30 13.44
CA GLY A 301 7.66 -32.47 14.22
C GLY A 301 6.94 -32.18 15.54
N THR A 302 6.68 -33.25 16.30
CA THR A 302 6.06 -33.20 17.64
C THR A 302 7.02 -32.82 18.77
N THR A 303 8.32 -32.74 18.48
CA THR A 303 9.40 -32.39 19.41
C THR A 303 10.13 -31.16 18.90
N SER A 304 10.71 -30.33 19.78
CA SER A 304 11.48 -29.15 19.36
C SER A 304 12.67 -29.54 18.47
N GLY A 305 12.99 -28.72 17.48
CA GLY A 305 14.03 -29.01 16.51
C GLY A 305 14.32 -27.84 15.59
N TYR A 306 14.98 -28.10 14.47
CA TYR A 306 15.21 -27.10 13.45
C TYR A 306 15.26 -27.72 12.05
N GLY A 307 14.69 -27.01 11.08
CA GLY A 307 14.89 -27.31 9.66
C GLY A 307 16.06 -26.52 9.09
N THR A 308 16.88 -27.14 8.26
CA THR A 308 18.11 -26.55 7.72
C THR A 308 18.02 -26.38 6.20
N LEU A 309 18.16 -25.12 5.79
CA LEU A 309 18.28 -24.70 4.40
C LEU A 309 19.71 -24.19 4.19
N TYR A 310 20.42 -24.67 3.17
CA TYR A 310 21.79 -24.24 2.95
C TYR A 310 22.21 -24.25 1.48
N LYS A 311 23.19 -23.40 1.17
CA LYS A 311 23.90 -23.35 -0.10
C LYS A 311 25.29 -23.96 0.07
N PRO A 312 25.57 -25.14 -0.50
CA PRO A 312 26.93 -25.65 -0.58
C PRO A 312 27.74 -24.77 -1.53
N ASN A 313 28.98 -24.47 -1.15
CA ASN A 313 29.93 -23.65 -1.91
C ASN A 313 29.30 -22.32 -2.38
N PRO A 314 29.04 -21.37 -1.47
CA PRO A 314 28.41 -20.09 -1.81
C PRO A 314 29.24 -19.24 -2.80
N GLY A 315 30.51 -19.58 -2.98
CA GLY A 315 31.39 -18.99 -3.98
C GLY A 315 32.56 -18.25 -3.34
N PRO A 316 33.56 -17.87 -4.15
CA PRO A 316 34.84 -17.35 -3.64
C PRO A 316 34.74 -15.95 -3.03
N ASN A 317 33.67 -15.20 -3.32
CA ASN A 317 33.52 -13.80 -2.92
C ASN A 317 33.03 -13.64 -1.46
N LEU A 318 32.59 -14.72 -0.82
CA LEU A 318 32.22 -14.72 0.60
C LEU A 318 33.45 -15.11 1.45
N THR A 319 34.18 -14.09 1.88
CA THR A 319 35.44 -14.22 2.63
C THR A 319 35.29 -13.81 4.09
N GLY A 320 36.30 -14.11 4.90
CA GLY A 320 36.35 -13.71 6.31
C GLY A 320 36.10 -12.21 6.51
N GLY A 321 35.38 -11.87 7.57
CA GLY A 321 35.14 -10.49 7.98
C GLY A 321 33.93 -9.84 7.31
N LYS A 322 33.43 -10.41 6.22
CA LYS A 322 32.18 -9.98 5.60
C LYS A 322 30.99 -10.27 6.50
N THR A 323 29.99 -9.40 6.45
CA THR A 323 28.71 -9.61 7.14
C THR A 323 27.68 -10.05 6.14
N VAL A 324 27.26 -11.31 6.24
CA VAL A 324 26.13 -11.82 5.48
C VAL A 324 24.85 -11.28 6.09
N THR A 325 23.98 -10.75 5.24
CA THR A 325 22.67 -10.25 5.60
C THR A 325 21.61 -11.04 4.86
N SER A 326 20.55 -11.45 5.56
CA SER A 326 19.39 -12.11 4.95
C SER A 326 18.10 -11.40 5.35
N ARG A 327 17.19 -11.25 4.37
CA ARG A 327 15.84 -10.74 4.61
C ARG A 327 14.85 -11.90 4.64
N VAL A 328 14.19 -12.09 5.78
CA VAL A 328 13.35 -13.26 6.08
C VAL A 328 11.95 -12.85 6.50
N TRP A 329 10.95 -13.63 6.11
CA TRP A 329 9.55 -13.47 6.52
C TRP A 329 9.01 -14.79 7.07
N PHE A 330 8.22 -14.71 8.14
CA PHE A 330 7.52 -15.85 8.72
C PHE A 330 6.10 -15.44 9.17
N PRO A 331 5.14 -16.38 9.15
CA PRO A 331 3.75 -16.06 9.45
C PRO A 331 3.51 -15.91 10.95
N VAL A 332 2.48 -15.13 11.31
CA VAL A 332 1.89 -15.20 12.65
C VAL A 332 1.35 -16.61 12.92
N GLY A 333 1.51 -17.10 14.15
CA GLY A 333 1.04 -18.43 14.56
C GLY A 333 1.93 -19.59 14.11
N SER A 334 3.13 -19.33 13.57
CA SER A 334 4.15 -20.37 13.49
C SER A 334 4.64 -20.76 14.89
N ASN A 335 5.14 -21.98 15.02
CA ASN A 335 5.83 -22.46 16.22
C ASN A 335 7.34 -22.14 16.20
N LEU A 336 7.78 -21.22 15.34
CA LEU A 336 9.18 -20.81 15.28
C LEU A 336 9.55 -20.05 16.55
N ASN A 337 10.63 -20.48 17.21
CA ASN A 337 11.20 -19.79 18.36
C ASN A 337 12.44 -18.96 17.98
N ALA A 338 13.10 -19.28 16.86
CA ALA A 338 14.21 -18.51 16.33
C ALA A 338 14.51 -18.80 14.86
N ILE A 339 15.22 -17.87 14.22
CA ILE A 339 15.83 -18.06 12.91
C ILE A 339 17.33 -17.78 13.05
N GLN A 340 18.15 -18.69 12.55
CA GLN A 340 19.59 -18.62 12.66
C GLN A 340 20.27 -18.61 11.30
N LEU A 341 20.83 -17.46 10.91
CA LEU A 341 21.73 -17.37 9.76
C LEU A 341 23.11 -17.89 10.17
N PHE A 342 23.71 -18.76 9.37
CA PHE A 342 25.00 -19.37 9.69
C PHE A 342 25.93 -19.52 8.49
N VAL A 343 27.22 -19.63 8.79
CA VAL A 343 28.29 -20.00 7.86
C VAL A 343 29.16 -21.10 8.46
N HIS A 344 29.68 -21.97 7.60
CA HIS A 344 30.62 -23.03 7.94
C HIS A 344 31.80 -23.00 6.98
N GLN A 345 33.02 -22.82 7.50
CA GLN A 345 34.25 -22.74 6.72
C GLN A 345 34.87 -24.12 6.53
N ALA A 346 35.66 -24.27 5.46
CA ALA A 346 36.28 -25.54 5.09
C ALA A 346 37.22 -26.13 6.16
N ASN A 347 37.72 -25.29 7.09
CA ASN A 347 38.52 -25.72 8.24
C ASN A 347 37.68 -26.21 9.44
N GLY A 348 36.37 -26.35 9.28
CA GLY A 348 35.44 -26.76 10.35
C GLY A 348 34.95 -25.60 11.23
N THR A 349 35.38 -24.36 10.97
CA THR A 349 34.91 -23.21 11.77
C THR A 349 33.44 -22.93 11.43
N TRP A 350 32.59 -23.04 12.44
CA TRP A 350 31.17 -22.71 12.34
C TRP A 350 30.85 -21.40 13.05
N LYS A 351 29.98 -20.59 12.44
CA LYS A 351 29.43 -19.38 13.07
C LYS A 351 27.99 -19.19 12.66
N GLY A 352 27.09 -19.15 13.64
CA GLY A 352 25.71 -18.74 13.47
C GLY A 352 25.37 -17.52 14.33
N ASN A 353 24.29 -16.82 13.96
CA ASN A 353 23.65 -15.82 14.78
C ASN A 353 22.18 -16.22 15.01
N HIS A 354 21.86 -16.58 16.24
CA HIS A 354 20.55 -17.11 16.62
C HIS A 354 19.64 -15.94 17.03
N VAL A 355 18.63 -15.64 16.22
CA VAL A 355 17.73 -14.50 16.45
C VAL A 355 16.36 -15.02 16.86
N GLY A 356 16.02 -14.83 18.15
CA GLY A 356 14.74 -15.28 18.69
C GLY A 356 13.56 -14.55 18.05
N THR A 357 12.48 -15.26 17.75
CA THR A 357 11.30 -14.69 17.08
C THR A 357 10.61 -13.61 17.91
N GLY A 358 10.80 -13.59 19.24
CA GLY A 358 10.33 -12.49 20.10
C GLY A 358 11.00 -11.12 19.84
N THR A 359 12.10 -11.09 19.08
CA THR A 359 12.76 -9.85 18.61
C THR A 359 12.45 -9.53 17.14
N LEU A 360 11.74 -10.44 16.46
CA LEU A 360 11.33 -10.30 15.08
C LEU A 360 9.84 -9.99 15.01
N THR A 361 9.41 -9.37 13.92
CA THR A 361 8.00 -9.06 13.71
C THR A 361 7.38 -10.12 12.80
N PRO A 362 6.47 -11.00 13.30
CA PRO A 362 5.75 -11.94 12.45
C PRO A 362 4.89 -11.19 11.43
N ASN A 363 4.62 -11.82 10.29
CA ASN A 363 3.96 -11.22 9.14
C ASN A 363 4.68 -10.01 8.52
N ALA A 364 5.93 -9.72 8.90
CA ALA A 364 6.75 -8.67 8.30
C ALA A 364 8.10 -9.21 7.81
N TRP A 365 8.76 -8.47 6.92
CA TRP A 365 10.14 -8.74 6.53
C TRP A 365 11.10 -8.31 7.64
N ASN A 366 11.98 -9.23 8.03
CA ASN A 366 12.97 -9.05 9.08
C ASN A 366 14.37 -9.17 8.50
N THR A 367 15.34 -8.49 9.09
CA THR A 367 16.75 -8.58 8.69
C THR A 367 17.55 -9.28 9.75
N ILE A 368 18.26 -10.34 9.36
CA ILE A 368 19.18 -11.08 10.23
C ILE A 368 20.57 -11.11 9.59
N THR A 369 21.61 -11.15 10.42
CA THR A 369 23.00 -11.05 9.95
C THR A 369 23.91 -12.05 10.63
N VAL A 370 25.00 -12.43 9.96
CA VAL A 370 26.11 -13.19 10.55
C VAL A 370 27.44 -12.73 9.94
N THR A 371 28.44 -12.48 10.77
CA THR A 371 29.79 -12.11 10.29
C THR A 371 30.63 -13.36 10.10
N VAL A 372 31.24 -13.51 8.93
CA VAL A 372 32.12 -14.63 8.59
C VAL A 372 33.39 -14.55 9.45
N PRO A 373 33.80 -15.63 10.14
CA PRO A 373 35.05 -15.62 10.90
C PRO A 373 36.29 -15.38 10.03
N ASN A 374 37.21 -14.54 10.53
CA ASN A 374 38.48 -14.18 9.88
C ASN A 374 39.55 -15.27 10.05
N THR A 375 39.32 -16.46 9.50
CA THR A 375 40.24 -17.62 9.62
C THR A 375 41.13 -17.85 8.41
N GLY A 376 40.95 -17.06 7.33
CA GLY A 376 41.60 -17.28 6.04
C GLY A 376 41.07 -18.48 5.24
N SER A 377 40.17 -19.28 5.81
CA SER A 377 39.56 -20.43 5.13
C SER A 377 38.32 -20.03 4.32
N ALA A 378 38.11 -20.68 3.18
CA ALA A 378 36.94 -20.48 2.34
C ALA A 378 35.65 -20.90 3.07
N VAL A 379 34.54 -20.23 2.77
CA VAL A 379 33.21 -20.64 3.26
C VAL A 379 32.72 -21.82 2.42
N GLY A 380 32.55 -22.97 3.07
CA GLY A 380 32.03 -24.19 2.44
C GLY A 380 30.51 -24.23 2.41
N THR A 381 29.85 -23.64 3.42
CA THR A 381 28.38 -23.59 3.50
C THR A 381 27.90 -22.26 4.07
N LEU A 382 26.83 -21.72 3.50
CA LEU A 382 26.03 -20.62 4.04
C LEU A 382 24.57 -21.10 4.11
N GLY A 383 23.87 -20.86 5.21
CA GLY A 383 22.49 -21.32 5.34
C GLY A 383 21.72 -20.65 6.45
N LEU A 384 20.46 -21.05 6.57
CA LEU A 384 19.55 -20.67 7.63
C LEU A 384 19.02 -21.92 8.32
N GLN A 385 18.88 -21.85 9.64
CA GLN A 385 18.13 -22.81 10.43
C GLN A 385 16.87 -22.16 10.99
N PHE A 386 15.74 -22.84 10.83
CA PHE A 386 14.44 -22.43 11.35
C PHE A 386 14.17 -23.26 12.60
N HIS A 387 14.42 -22.69 13.78
CA HIS A 387 14.25 -23.35 15.07
C HIS A 387 12.81 -23.23 15.53
N TYR A 388 12.26 -24.33 16.04
CA TYR A 388 10.86 -24.43 16.42
C TYR A 388 10.67 -25.15 17.75
N ASP A 389 9.60 -24.78 18.46
CA ASP A 389 9.16 -25.47 19.67
C ASP A 389 8.33 -26.71 19.34
N ALA A 390 8.24 -27.64 20.29
CA ALA A 390 7.43 -28.84 20.18
C ALA A 390 5.97 -28.51 19.84
N GLY A 391 5.49 -29.09 18.75
CA GLY A 391 4.13 -28.92 18.27
C GLY A 391 4.11 -28.99 16.73
N PRO A 392 3.25 -29.82 16.12
CA PRO A 392 3.21 -29.93 14.68
C PRO A 392 2.69 -28.62 14.07
N TRP A 393 3.44 -28.08 13.12
CA TRP A 393 3.06 -26.91 12.36
C TRP A 393 3.53 -27.10 10.91
N SER A 394 2.66 -26.74 9.97
CA SER A 394 3.02 -26.70 8.56
C SER A 394 2.68 -25.34 7.98
N GLY A 395 3.65 -24.75 7.27
CA GLY A 395 3.47 -23.46 6.65
C GLY A 395 4.73 -22.93 5.99
N ALA A 396 4.56 -21.84 5.26
CA ALA A 396 5.61 -21.25 4.45
C ALA A 396 6.32 -20.10 5.17
N CYS A 397 7.65 -20.14 5.18
CA CYS A 397 8.51 -18.97 5.39
C CYS A 397 9.09 -18.52 4.04
N TYR A 398 9.61 -17.30 4.00
CA TYR A 398 10.19 -16.75 2.77
C TYR A 398 11.52 -16.06 3.05
N ILE A 399 12.46 -16.21 2.11
CA ILE A 399 13.74 -15.51 2.12
C ILE A 399 13.81 -14.69 0.84
N ASP A 400 13.77 -13.38 0.98
CA ASP A 400 13.78 -12.46 -0.16
C ASP A 400 15.18 -12.31 -0.75
N SER A 401 16.18 -12.12 0.12
CA SER A 401 17.54 -11.81 -0.34
C SER A 401 18.59 -12.31 0.65
N ILE A 402 19.77 -12.62 0.12
CA ILE A 402 21.01 -12.85 0.88
C ILE A 402 22.18 -12.12 0.19
N ASN A 403 22.93 -11.31 0.94
CA ASN A 403 24.01 -10.45 0.40
C ASN A 403 25.17 -10.24 1.41
N TRP A 404 26.34 -9.73 0.98
CA TRP A 404 27.55 -9.53 1.81
C TRP A 404 28.63 -8.57 1.24
#